data_AF-A0AA38KU91-F1
#
_entry.id   AF-A0AA38KU91-F1
#
_cell.length_a   1.000
_cell.length_b   1.000
_cell.length_c   1.000
_cell.angle_alpha   90.00
_cell.angle_beta   90.00
_cell.angle_gamma   90.00
#
_symmetry.space_group_name_H-M   'P 1'
#
loop_
_entity.id
_entity.type
_entity.pdbx_description
1 polymer ?
#
loop_
_entity_poly.entity_id
_entity_poly.type
_entity_poly.pdbx_seq_one_letter_code
_entity_poly.pdbx_strand_id
1 'polypeptide(L)'
;MREEQLKSTFFNHIVAQGARFMRHDRSTQNALEIITHILTLTPTDVQIQEEIRIGGKGLEDTAAGSIHREEVERVLAKHKQEIASLGKEIDTIKHDNESLRRDLLKKGLEDSLKSRGQLEDQYKSVDVVRSATLELLQVQLEDKKATTVVAQVREEIAVQRTYEGNGNGEPLYFPHEPVLTFLQTSFSLPIPTDILHA
;
A
#
# COMPACT_ATOMS: atom_id res chain seq x y z
N MET A 1 -59.80 -10.12 1.27
CA MET A 1 -58.35 -9.82 1.34
C MET A 1 -57.99 -8.33 1.25
N ARG A 2 -58.01 -7.63 0.09
CA ARG A 2 -57.56 -6.22 0.06
C ARG A 2 -58.46 -5.26 0.84
N GLU A 3 -59.78 -5.41 0.77
CA GLU A 3 -60.72 -4.59 1.53
C GLU A 3 -60.54 -4.77 3.05
N GLU A 4 -60.35 -6.00 3.51
CA GLU A 4 -60.10 -6.30 4.92
C GLU A 4 -58.78 -5.70 5.40
N GLN A 5 -57.70 -5.78 4.60
CA GLN A 5 -56.44 -5.10 4.91
C GLN A 5 -56.59 -3.58 5.01
N LEU A 6 -57.38 -2.97 4.11
CA LEU A 6 -57.64 -1.54 4.17
C LEU A 6 -58.40 -1.18 5.46
N LYS A 7 -59.42 -1.95 5.82
CA LYS A 7 -60.18 -1.76 7.06
C LYS A 7 -59.33 -1.97 8.32
N SER A 8 -58.49 -2.99 8.36
CA SER A 8 -57.77 -3.40 9.57
C SER A 8 -56.43 -2.71 9.77
N THR A 9 -55.77 -2.28 8.69
CA THR A 9 -54.38 -1.79 8.74
C THR A 9 -54.30 -0.28 8.51
N PHE A 10 -54.96 0.22 7.45
CA PHE A 10 -54.81 1.61 7.03
C PHE A 10 -55.89 2.53 7.60
N PHE A 11 -57.14 2.09 7.58
CA PHE A 11 -58.29 2.89 8.00
C PHE A 11 -58.87 2.47 9.34
N ASN A 12 -58.18 1.58 10.07
CA ASN A 12 -58.67 1.04 11.34
C ASN A 12 -59.09 2.15 12.31
N HIS A 13 -58.28 3.20 12.43
CA HIS A 13 -58.59 4.31 13.32
C HIS A 13 -59.91 5.02 12.95
N ILE A 14 -60.18 5.22 11.66
CA ILE A 14 -61.39 5.90 11.19
C ILE A 14 -62.60 4.97 11.30
N VAL A 15 -62.42 3.69 10.96
CA VAL A 15 -63.46 2.66 11.09
C VAL A 15 -63.85 2.46 12.56
N ALA A 16 -62.89 2.45 13.48
CA ALA A 16 -63.12 2.39 14.92
C ALA A 16 -63.89 3.62 15.45
N GLN A 17 -63.77 4.77 14.78
CA GLN A 17 -64.50 5.99 15.10
C GLN A 17 -65.86 6.09 14.38
N GLY A 18 -66.33 4.99 13.78
CA GLY A 18 -67.66 4.90 13.19
C GLY A 18 -67.72 5.15 11.68
N ALA A 19 -66.59 5.31 10.99
CA ALA A 19 -66.61 5.37 9.54
C ALA A 19 -67.08 4.05 8.92
N ARG A 20 -68.03 4.17 8.00
CA ARG A 20 -68.62 3.03 7.29
C ARG A 20 -67.91 2.81 5.97
N PHE A 21 -67.42 1.60 5.77
CA PHE A 21 -66.92 1.15 4.46
C PHE A 21 -68.09 0.66 3.60
N MET A 22 -68.26 1.23 2.41
CA MET A 22 -69.25 0.80 1.43
C MET A 22 -68.55 0.47 0.11
N ARG A 23 -68.73 -0.77 -0.38
CA ARG A 23 -68.14 -1.22 -1.64
C ARG A 23 -69.13 -0.97 -2.78
N HIS A 24 -68.66 -0.30 -3.83
CA HIS A 24 -69.39 -0.17 -5.08
C HIS A 24 -69.17 -1.39 -5.98
N ASP A 25 -70.24 -2.09 -6.35
CA ASP A 25 -70.21 -3.27 -7.20
C ASP A 25 -70.46 -2.98 -8.69
N ARG A 26 -70.51 -1.70 -9.08
CA ARG A 26 -70.82 -1.21 -10.43
C ARG A 26 -72.27 -1.42 -10.86
N SER A 27 -73.16 -1.81 -9.95
CA SER A 27 -74.60 -1.77 -10.21
C SER A 27 -75.18 -0.38 -9.90
N THR A 28 -76.21 0.00 -10.64
CA THR A 28 -76.95 1.24 -10.39
C THR A 28 -77.65 1.24 -9.03
N GLN A 29 -78.11 0.07 -8.58
CA GLN A 29 -78.77 -0.09 -7.29
C GLN A 29 -77.82 0.21 -6.12
N ASN A 30 -76.62 -0.38 -6.13
CA ASN A 30 -75.61 -0.12 -5.10
C ASN A 30 -75.12 1.34 -5.12
N ALA A 31 -74.95 1.92 -6.32
CA ALA A 31 -74.62 3.35 -6.45
C ALA A 31 -75.66 4.23 -5.75
N LEU A 32 -76.95 3.94 -5.96
CA LEU A 32 -78.06 4.66 -5.35
C LEU A 32 -78.05 4.50 -3.82
N GLU A 33 -77.77 3.30 -3.31
CA GLU A 33 -77.65 3.04 -1.88
C GLU A 33 -76.50 3.84 -1.23
N ILE A 34 -75.34 3.89 -1.89
CA ILE A 34 -74.19 4.69 -1.42
C ILE A 34 -74.55 6.18 -1.41
N ILE A 35 -75.11 6.71 -2.50
CA ILE A 35 -75.49 8.13 -2.59
C ILE A 35 -76.54 8.48 -1.55
N THR A 36 -77.57 7.63 -1.40
CA THR A 36 -78.63 7.85 -0.41
C THR A 36 -78.05 7.90 0.99
N HIS A 37 -77.11 7.00 1.32
CA HIS A 37 -76.42 7.06 2.61
C HIS A 37 -75.63 8.35 2.79
N ILE A 38 -74.84 8.78 1.79
CA ILE A 38 -74.04 10.01 1.87
C ILE A 38 -74.93 11.24 2.08
N LEU A 39 -76.07 11.31 1.39
CA LEU A 39 -77.00 12.44 1.50
C LEU A 39 -77.68 12.54 2.89
N THR A 40 -77.71 11.45 3.68
CA THR A 40 -78.17 11.50 5.07
C THR A 40 -77.11 12.05 6.04
N LEU A 41 -75.84 12.10 5.65
CA LEU A 41 -74.78 12.61 6.51
C LEU A 41 -74.83 14.13 6.57
N THR A 42 -74.67 14.68 7.76
CA THR A 42 -74.57 16.12 7.94
C THR A 42 -73.24 16.62 7.35
N PRO A 43 -73.27 17.57 6.39
CA PRO A 43 -72.05 18.16 5.89
C PRO A 43 -71.26 18.76 7.05
N THR A 44 -70.03 18.29 7.23
CA THR A 44 -69.13 18.80 8.25
C THR A 44 -67.92 19.36 7.52
N ASP A 45 -67.67 20.66 7.67
CA ASP A 45 -66.45 21.28 7.18
C ASP A 45 -65.26 20.66 7.94
N VAL A 46 -64.23 20.25 7.21
CA VAL A 46 -63.02 19.69 7.84
C VAL A 46 -62.26 20.83 8.50
N GLN A 47 -61.64 20.60 9.65
CA GLN A 47 -60.87 21.63 10.37
C GLN A 47 -59.86 22.36 9.47
N ILE A 48 -59.18 21.65 8.57
CA ILE A 48 -58.26 22.26 7.60
C ILE A 48 -58.95 23.24 6.64
N GLN A 49 -60.19 22.95 6.24
CA GLN A 49 -60.98 23.82 5.38
C GLN A 49 -61.45 25.06 6.12
N GLU A 50 -61.84 24.92 7.39
CA GLU A 50 -62.20 26.05 8.24
C GLU A 50 -60.98 26.95 8.51
N GLU A 51 -59.84 26.36 8.84
CA GLU A 51 -58.58 27.07 9.07
C GLU A 51 -58.11 27.86 7.85
N ILE A 52 -58.24 27.31 6.64
CA ILE A 52 -57.84 27.97 5.40
C ILE A 52 -58.91 28.99 4.96
N ARG A 53 -60.18 28.58 4.86
CA ARG A 53 -61.26 29.39 4.25
C ARG A 53 -61.72 30.52 5.17
N ILE A 54 -61.87 30.25 6.46
CA ILE A 54 -62.40 31.20 7.45
C ILE A 54 -61.24 31.83 8.22
N GLY A 55 -60.28 31.01 8.65
CA GLY A 55 -59.12 31.47 9.40
C GLY A 55 -58.04 32.18 8.58
N GLY A 56 -58.08 32.08 7.24
CA GLY A 56 -57.10 32.69 6.35
C GLY A 56 -55.68 32.14 6.53
N LYS A 57 -55.52 30.96 7.15
CA LYS A 57 -54.21 30.36 7.39
C LYS A 57 -53.62 29.79 6.10
N GLY A 58 -52.30 29.91 5.95
CA GLY A 58 -51.54 29.11 4.99
C GLY A 58 -51.61 27.63 5.33
N LEU A 59 -51.42 26.74 4.35
CA LEU A 59 -51.51 25.28 4.55
C LEU A 59 -50.54 24.82 5.65
N GLU A 60 -49.35 25.38 5.68
CA GLU A 60 -48.30 25.13 6.64
C GLU A 60 -48.66 25.56 8.08
N ASP A 61 -49.55 26.55 8.23
CA ASP A 61 -49.99 27.08 9.53
C ASP A 61 -51.27 26.41 10.05
N THR A 62 -51.84 25.50 9.26
CA THR A 62 -52.93 24.62 9.71
C THR A 62 -52.43 23.64 10.76
N ALA A 63 -53.33 23.10 11.59
CA ALA A 63 -52.95 22.12 12.60
C ALA A 63 -52.31 20.86 11.97
N ALA A 64 -52.75 20.47 10.77
CA ALA A 64 -52.13 19.39 10.01
C ALA A 64 -50.77 19.79 9.42
N GLY A 65 -50.67 21.01 8.90
CA GLY A 65 -49.43 21.58 8.37
C GLY A 65 -48.35 21.74 9.41
N SER A 66 -48.70 22.16 10.64
CA SER A 66 -47.75 22.34 11.73
C SER A 66 -47.14 21.01 12.17
N ILE A 67 -47.94 19.95 12.26
CA ILE A 67 -47.43 18.59 12.58
C ILE A 67 -46.45 18.12 11.50
N HIS A 68 -46.80 18.34 10.22
CA HIS A 68 -45.91 17.97 9.12
C HIS A 68 -44.60 18.76 9.15
N ARG A 69 -44.67 20.07 9.42
CA ARG A 69 -43.50 20.96 9.54
C ARG A 69 -42.59 20.51 10.67
N GLU A 70 -43.14 20.24 11.85
CA GLU A 70 -42.40 19.77 13.01
C GLU A 70 -41.67 18.45 12.70
N GLU A 71 -42.33 17.53 12.00
CA GLU A 71 -41.71 16.28 11.58
C GLU A 71 -40.54 16.50 10.61
N VAL A 72 -40.71 17.39 9.63
CA VAL A 72 -39.65 17.75 8.69
C VAL A 72 -38.47 18.41 9.42
N GLU A 73 -38.73 19.35 10.32
CA GLU A 73 -37.71 20.01 11.14
C GLU A 73 -36.95 19.03 12.02
N ARG A 74 -37.66 18.09 12.65
CA ARG A 74 -37.08 17.01 13.45
C ARG A 74 -36.13 16.15 12.63
N VAL A 75 -36.55 15.74 11.43
CA VAL A 75 -35.73 14.94 10.51
C VAL A 75 -34.50 15.72 10.05
N LEU A 76 -34.66 17.02 9.72
CA LEU A 76 -33.54 17.89 9.33
C LEU A 76 -32.54 18.10 10.47
N ALA A 77 -33.03 18.31 11.69
CA ALA A 77 -32.17 18.46 12.86
C ALA A 77 -31.33 17.21 13.11
N LYS A 78 -31.96 16.03 13.03
CA LYS A 78 -31.28 14.74 13.13
C LYS A 78 -30.18 14.59 12.06
N HIS A 79 -30.50 14.87 10.80
CA HIS A 79 -29.51 14.77 9.71
C HIS A 79 -28.35 15.75 9.88
N LYS A 80 -28.61 16.99 10.31
CA LYS A 80 -27.55 17.97 10.60
C LYS A 80 -26.60 17.46 11.69
N GLN A 81 -27.14 16.85 12.74
CA GLN A 81 -26.35 16.26 13.82
C GLN A 81 -25.49 15.10 13.31
N GLU A 82 -26.06 14.21 12.49
CA GLU A 82 -25.33 13.09 11.90
C GLU A 82 -24.18 13.55 11.01
N ILE A 83 -24.40 14.54 10.13
CA ILE A 83 -23.35 15.13 9.29
C ILE A 83 -22.23 15.74 10.13
N ALA A 84 -22.59 16.49 11.18
CA ALA A 84 -21.60 17.09 12.08
C ALA A 84 -20.79 16.02 12.84
N SER A 85 -21.42 14.91 13.24
CA SER A 85 -20.75 13.78 13.88
C SER A 85 -19.76 13.11 12.94
N LEU A 86 -20.20 12.80 11.70
CA LEU A 86 -19.35 12.19 10.68
C LEU A 86 -18.14 13.07 10.32
N GLY A 87 -18.34 14.40 10.24
CA GLY A 87 -17.24 15.34 10.02
C GLY A 87 -16.14 15.23 11.09
N LYS A 88 -16.53 15.16 12.37
CA LYS A 88 -15.59 14.98 13.49
C LYS A 88 -14.86 13.64 13.42
N GLU A 89 -15.55 12.58 13.05
CA GLU A 89 -14.97 11.25 12.91
C GLU A 89 -13.92 11.22 11.80
N ILE A 90 -14.23 11.83 10.64
CA ILE A 90 -13.27 11.98 9.53
C ILE A 90 -12.02 12.74 9.97
N ASP A 91 -12.18 13.84 10.69
CA ASP A 91 -11.05 14.65 11.15
C ASP A 91 -10.17 13.89 12.15
N THR A 92 -10.80 13.10 13.02
CA THR A 92 -10.09 12.21 13.96
C THR A 92 -9.28 11.16 13.20
N ILE A 93 -9.89 10.47 12.23
CA ILE A 93 -9.23 9.45 11.40
C ILE A 93 -8.06 10.04 10.62
N LYS A 94 -8.20 11.27 10.11
CA LYS A 94 -7.10 11.96 9.39
C LYS A 94 -5.92 12.23 10.32
N HIS A 95 -6.19 12.73 11.53
CA HIS A 95 -5.15 13.01 12.51
C HIS A 95 -4.41 11.73 12.93
N ASP A 96 -5.15 10.67 13.21
CA ASP A 96 -4.58 9.37 13.61
C ASP A 96 -3.75 8.76 12.48
N ASN A 97 -4.24 8.81 11.24
CA ASN A 97 -3.46 8.34 10.08
C ASN A 97 -2.18 9.16 9.87
N GLU A 98 -2.23 10.47 10.06
CA GLU A 98 -1.04 11.31 9.93
C GLU A 98 -0.01 10.95 11.01
N SER A 99 -0.44 10.73 12.25
CA SER A 99 0.43 10.26 13.33
C SER A 99 1.04 8.90 13.00
N LEU A 100 0.22 7.94 12.58
CA LEU A 100 0.68 6.61 12.20
C LEU A 100 1.69 6.66 11.04
N ARG A 101 1.42 7.50 10.03
CA ARG A 101 2.34 7.68 8.90
C ARG A 101 3.68 8.25 9.34
N ARG A 102 3.69 9.22 10.26
CA ARG A 102 4.92 9.77 10.84
C ARG A 102 5.72 8.69 11.57
N ASP A 103 5.05 7.87 12.37
CA ASP A 103 5.70 6.79 13.13
C ASP A 103 6.28 5.70 12.22
N LEU A 104 5.56 5.31 11.17
CA LEU A 104 6.05 4.35 10.18
C LEU A 104 7.28 4.87 9.43
N LEU A 105 7.27 6.14 9.02
CA LEU A 105 8.42 6.77 8.37
C LEU A 105 9.64 6.81 9.31
N LYS A 106 9.44 7.13 10.59
CA LYS A 106 10.52 7.15 11.58
C LYS A 106 11.13 5.76 11.77
N LYS A 107 10.30 4.74 11.95
CA LYS A 107 10.78 3.35 12.09
C LYS A 107 11.53 2.89 10.83
N GLY A 108 10.98 3.14 9.65
CA GLY A 108 11.65 2.78 8.39
C GLY A 108 13.02 3.46 8.21
N LEU A 109 13.14 4.72 8.66
CA LEU A 109 14.42 5.44 8.65
C LEU A 109 15.42 4.83 9.64
N GLU A 110 14.98 4.53 10.87
CA GLU A 110 15.83 3.89 11.90
C GLU A 110 16.36 2.54 11.43
N ASP A 111 15.50 1.72 10.82
CA ASP A 111 15.90 0.41 10.30
C ASP A 111 16.88 0.54 9.13
N SER A 112 16.64 1.49 8.22
CA SER A 112 17.56 1.78 7.12
C SER A 112 18.94 2.23 7.61
N LEU A 113 18.99 3.05 8.66
CA LEU A 113 20.25 3.50 9.27
C LEU A 113 21.01 2.34 9.93
N LYS A 114 20.30 1.45 10.63
CA LYS A 114 20.90 0.24 11.23
C LYS A 114 21.49 -0.67 10.16
N SER A 115 20.73 -0.98 9.11
CA SER A 115 21.22 -1.81 8.00
C SER A 115 22.42 -1.17 7.32
N ARG A 116 22.42 0.16 7.13
CA ARG A 116 23.57 0.87 6.57
C ARG A 116 24.81 0.75 7.46
N GLY A 117 24.66 0.88 8.78
CA GLY A 117 25.77 0.70 9.72
C GLY A 117 26.35 -0.72 9.67
N GLN A 118 25.49 -1.75 9.60
CA GLN A 118 25.93 -3.14 9.46
C GLN A 118 26.71 -3.37 8.16
N LEU A 119 26.28 -2.76 7.04
CA LEU A 119 26.99 -2.84 5.77
C LEU A 119 28.35 -2.13 5.83
N GLU A 120 28.44 -0.97 6.49
CA GLU A 120 29.71 -0.27 6.68
C GLU A 120 30.70 -1.10 7.53
N ASP A 121 30.22 -1.76 8.58
CA ASP A 121 31.04 -2.63 9.41
C ASP A 121 31.50 -3.89 8.66
N GLN A 122 30.62 -4.48 7.84
CA GLN A 122 31.01 -5.56 6.92
C GLN A 122 32.09 -5.09 5.94
N TYR A 123 31.91 -3.91 5.32
CA TYR A 123 32.89 -3.38 4.37
C TYR A 123 34.27 -3.18 5.01
N LYS A 124 34.33 -2.64 6.23
CA LYS A 124 35.59 -2.50 6.98
C LYS A 124 36.25 -3.85 7.26
N SER A 125 35.47 -4.86 7.66
CA SER A 125 36.02 -6.20 7.90
C SER A 125 36.60 -6.84 6.63
N VAL A 126 35.93 -6.66 5.49
CA VAL A 126 36.39 -7.14 4.18
C VAL A 126 37.67 -6.42 3.77
N ASP A 127 37.76 -5.11 4.00
CA ASP A 127 38.93 -4.32 3.66
C ASP A 127 40.18 -4.75 4.46
N VAL A 128 40.03 -5.05 5.76
CA VAL A 128 41.11 -5.60 6.60
C VAL A 128 41.59 -6.96 6.09
N VAL A 129 40.67 -7.86 5.73
CA VAL A 129 41.05 -9.16 5.17
C VAL A 129 41.73 -9.00 3.82
N ARG A 130 41.21 -8.10 2.97
CA ARG A 130 41.81 -7.77 1.67
C ARG A 130 43.24 -7.25 1.84
N SER A 131 43.47 -6.29 2.74
CA SER A 131 44.81 -5.73 2.98
C SER A 131 45.79 -6.80 3.46
N ALA A 132 45.40 -7.63 4.43
CA ALA A 132 46.23 -8.73 4.92
C ALA A 132 46.54 -9.77 3.81
N THR A 133 45.58 -10.05 2.93
CA THR A 133 45.76 -10.97 1.81
C THR A 133 46.75 -10.41 0.78
N LEU A 134 46.67 -9.11 0.49
CA LEU A 134 47.61 -8.43 -0.41
C LEU A 134 49.03 -8.44 0.15
N GLU A 135 49.19 -8.19 1.46
CA GLU A 135 50.49 -8.29 2.14
C GLU A 135 51.09 -9.69 2.04
N LEU A 136 50.29 -10.74 2.28
CA LEU A 136 50.75 -12.13 2.17
C LEU A 136 51.18 -12.49 0.74
N LEU A 137 50.41 -12.08 -0.27
CA LEU A 137 50.75 -12.30 -1.68
C LEU A 137 52.05 -11.61 -2.05
N GLN A 138 52.30 -10.42 -1.52
CA GLN A 138 53.54 -9.69 -1.76
C GLN A 138 54.75 -10.43 -1.16
N VAL A 139 54.63 -10.95 0.06
CA VAL A 139 55.68 -11.78 0.69
C VAL A 139 55.96 -13.03 -0.15
N GLN A 140 54.93 -13.73 -0.61
CA GLN A 140 55.09 -14.93 -1.45
C GLN A 140 55.74 -14.62 -2.80
N LEU A 141 55.47 -13.46 -3.39
CA LEU A 141 56.11 -13.03 -4.62
C LEU A 141 57.60 -12.75 -4.40
N GLU A 142 57.98 -12.09 -3.31
CA GLU A 142 59.38 -11.84 -2.99
C GLU A 142 60.16 -13.13 -2.68
N ASP A 143 59.55 -14.08 -1.97
CA ASP A 143 60.15 -15.40 -1.71
C ASP A 143 60.35 -16.22 -3.00
N LYS A 144 59.37 -16.20 -3.90
CA LYS A 144 59.50 -16.81 -5.23
C LYS A 144 60.63 -16.18 -6.05
N LYS A 145 60.74 -14.84 -6.06
CA LYS A 145 61.84 -14.14 -6.74
C LYS A 145 63.20 -14.55 -6.17
N ALA A 146 63.34 -14.59 -4.84
CA ALA A 146 64.58 -15.02 -4.18
C ALA A 146 64.94 -16.47 -4.53
N THR A 147 63.95 -17.37 -4.55
CA THR A 147 64.14 -18.77 -4.93
C THR A 147 64.60 -18.92 -6.37
N THR A 148 64.01 -18.15 -7.30
CA THR A 148 64.43 -18.14 -8.71
C THR A 148 65.87 -17.65 -8.86
N VAL A 149 66.26 -16.58 -8.17
CA VAL A 149 67.63 -16.06 -8.22
C VAL A 149 68.63 -17.09 -7.67
N VAL A 150 68.31 -17.76 -6.56
CA VAL A 150 69.18 -18.81 -6.00
C VAL A 150 69.32 -19.99 -6.96
N ALA A 151 68.23 -20.38 -7.64
CA ALA A 151 68.27 -21.43 -8.66
C ALA A 151 69.18 -21.04 -9.84
N GLN A 152 69.06 -19.81 -10.34
CA GLN A 152 69.91 -19.27 -11.42
C GLN A 152 71.40 -19.23 -11.01
N VAL A 153 71.72 -18.73 -9.82
CA VAL A 153 73.10 -18.69 -9.31
C VAL A 153 73.67 -20.10 -9.13
N ARG A 154 72.87 -21.05 -8.65
CA ARG A 154 73.31 -22.45 -8.54
C ARG A 154 73.61 -23.07 -9.90
N GLU A 155 72.80 -22.77 -10.91
CA GLU A 155 73.02 -23.22 -12.28
C GLU A 155 74.30 -22.59 -12.87
N GLU A 156 74.52 -21.29 -12.66
CA GLU A 156 75.73 -20.59 -13.11
C GLU A 156 77.01 -21.11 -12.42
N ILE A 157 76.96 -21.38 -11.11
CA ILE A 157 78.08 -22.02 -10.38
C ILE A 157 78.33 -23.45 -10.89
N ALA A 158 77.29 -24.21 -11.21
CA ALA A 158 77.44 -25.56 -11.76
C ALA A 158 78.10 -25.54 -13.14
N VAL A 159 77.74 -24.57 -13.99
CA VAL A 159 78.39 -24.32 -15.28
C VAL A 159 79.86 -23.91 -15.09
N GLN A 160 80.18 -23.03 -14.13
CA GLN A 160 81.59 -22.65 -13.87
C GLN A 160 82.45 -23.82 -13.35
N ARG A 161 81.89 -24.71 -12.52
CA ARG A 161 82.61 -25.90 -12.02
C ARG A 161 82.89 -26.94 -13.11
N THR A 162 82.06 -27.04 -14.15
CA THR A 162 82.38 -27.90 -15.30
C THR A 162 83.50 -27.32 -16.17
N TYR A 163 83.69 -25.99 -16.16
CA TYR A 163 84.82 -25.33 -16.81
C TYR A 163 86.14 -25.48 -16.03
N GLU A 164 86.12 -25.47 -14.69
CA GLU A 164 87.34 -25.62 -13.87
C GLU A 164 87.75 -27.09 -13.64
N GLY A 165 86.89 -28.06 -13.96
CA GLY A 165 87.14 -29.50 -13.78
C GLY A 165 87.96 -30.18 -14.89
N ASN A 166 88.21 -29.52 -16.02
CA ASN A 166 89.00 -30.10 -17.12
C ASN A 166 90.47 -29.66 -17.02
N GLY A 167 91.18 -30.22 -16.04
CA GLY A 167 92.64 -30.18 -15.93
C GLY A 167 93.38 -31.17 -16.85
N ASN A 168 92.68 -31.91 -17.72
CA ASN A 168 93.29 -32.89 -18.62
C ASN A 168 92.86 -32.58 -20.06
N GLY A 169 93.78 -32.00 -20.84
CA GLY A 169 93.50 -31.51 -22.18
C GLY A 169 93.16 -32.60 -23.20
N GLU A 170 91.97 -32.50 -23.80
CA GLU A 170 91.71 -32.76 -25.22
C GLU A 170 90.51 -31.87 -25.67
N PRO A 171 90.50 -31.35 -26.91
CA PRO A 171 89.49 -30.41 -27.35
C PRO A 171 88.26 -31.13 -27.89
N LEU A 172 87.10 -30.92 -27.27
CA LEU A 172 85.81 -31.28 -27.86
C LEU A 172 85.17 -30.05 -28.52
N TYR A 173 85.13 -30.13 -29.85
CA TYR A 173 84.49 -29.23 -30.78
C TYR A 173 82.98 -29.11 -30.50
N PHE A 174 82.47 -27.88 -30.35
CA PHE A 174 81.04 -27.59 -30.43
C PHE A 174 80.79 -26.50 -31.47
N PRO A 175 79.91 -26.71 -32.46
CA PRO A 175 79.43 -25.65 -33.32
C PRO A 175 78.34 -24.82 -32.60
N HIS A 176 78.31 -23.54 -32.96
CA HIS A 176 77.45 -22.43 -32.51
C HIS A 176 75.97 -22.77 -32.22
N GLU A 177 75.38 -22.11 -31.20
CA GLU A 177 74.38 -21.04 -31.36
C GLU A 177 74.06 -20.33 -30.02
N PRO A 178 73.83 -19.00 -29.98
CA PRO A 178 73.43 -18.29 -28.77
C PRO A 178 71.90 -18.32 -28.61
N VAL A 179 71.40 -19.06 -27.62
CA VAL A 179 69.99 -18.97 -27.23
C VAL A 179 69.80 -17.77 -26.30
N LEU A 180 69.62 -16.59 -26.90
CA LEU A 180 68.94 -15.47 -26.25
C LEU A 180 67.43 -15.73 -26.32
N THR A 181 66.88 -16.44 -25.33
CA THR A 181 65.42 -16.49 -25.14
C THR A 181 64.97 -15.35 -24.23
N PHE A 182 64.62 -14.26 -24.88
CA PHE A 182 63.77 -13.20 -24.33
C PHE A 182 62.38 -13.79 -24.07
N LEU A 183 61.99 -13.98 -22.80
CA LEU A 183 60.59 -14.28 -22.46
C LEU A 183 59.89 -13.00 -22.02
N GLN A 184 59.24 -12.41 -23.02
CA GLN A 184 58.20 -11.41 -22.89
C GLN A 184 56.94 -12.07 -22.34
N THR A 185 56.80 -12.15 -21.01
CA THR A 185 55.59 -12.68 -20.38
C THR A 185 54.58 -11.55 -20.20
N SER A 186 53.78 -11.31 -21.23
CA SER A 186 52.56 -10.50 -21.16
C SER A 186 51.53 -11.21 -20.27
N PHE A 187 51.33 -10.70 -19.05
CA PHE A 187 50.21 -11.10 -18.19
C PHE A 187 48.98 -10.24 -18.54
N SER A 188 48.06 -10.81 -19.29
CA SER A 188 46.69 -10.32 -19.42
C SER A 188 45.85 -10.94 -18.31
N LEU A 189 45.37 -10.12 -17.38
CA LEU A 189 44.39 -10.53 -16.37
C LEU A 189 42.98 -10.34 -16.95
N PRO A 190 42.11 -11.36 -16.95
CA PRO A 190 40.71 -11.17 -17.30
C PRO A 190 40.01 -10.44 -16.15
N ILE A 191 39.43 -9.28 -16.43
CA ILE A 191 38.45 -8.62 -15.57
C ILE A 191 37.15 -9.42 -15.69
N PRO A 192 36.59 -10.00 -14.61
CA PRO A 192 35.24 -10.54 -14.65
C PRO A 192 34.26 -9.36 -14.65
N THR A 193 33.62 -9.14 -15.80
CA THR A 193 32.43 -8.30 -15.91
C THR A 193 31.23 -9.09 -15.40
N ASP A 194 30.88 -8.91 -14.13
CA ASP A 194 29.56 -9.30 -13.62
C ASP A 194 29.15 -8.38 -12.46
N ILE A 195 28.89 -7.10 -12.77
CA ILE A 195 27.94 -6.27 -12.02
C ILE A 195 27.32 -5.28 -13.01
N LEU A 196 26.07 -5.53 -13.43
CA LEU A 196 24.97 -4.56 -13.60
C LEU A 196 23.87 -5.18 -14.47
N HIS A 197 22.84 -5.74 -13.83
CA HIS A 197 21.43 -5.49 -14.17
C HIS A 197 20.52 -6.17 -13.13
N ALA A 198 20.14 -5.39 -12.12
CA ALA A 198 18.89 -5.48 -11.37
C ALA A 198 18.45 -4.04 -11.07
#